data_AF-V8N1Z4-F1
#
_entry.id   AF-V8N1Z4-F1
#
_cell.length_a   1.000
_cell.length_b   1.000
_cell.length_c   1.000
_cell.angle_alpha   90.00
_cell.angle_beta   90.00
_cell.angle_gamma   90.00
#
_symmetry.space_group_name_H-M   'P 1'
#
loop_
_entity.id
_entity.type
_entity.pdbx_description
1 polymer ?
#
loop_
_entity_poly.entity_id
_entity_poly.type
_entity_poly.pdbx_seq_one_letter_code
_entity_poly.pdbx_strand_id
1 'polypeptide(L)'
;MAKQVLDLYSLYRLVTEKGGLVEVINKKIWREITKGLNLPTSITSAAFTLRTQYMKYLYPYECDKRSLSSPGELQAAIDSNRREGRRQMFGAALFSYSPTGTPATLASP
;
A
#
# COMPACT_ATOMS: atom_id res chain seq x y z
N MET A 1 -2.18 -20.17 6.38
CA MET A 1 -1.48 -19.01 6.95
C MET A 1 0.01 -19.32 6.93
N ALA A 2 0.84 -18.43 6.37
CA ALA A 2 2.28 -18.66 6.34
C ALA A 2 2.82 -18.76 7.78
N LYS A 3 3.46 -19.89 8.10
CA LYS A 3 4.06 -20.22 9.42
C LYS A 3 5.37 -19.46 9.71
N GLN A 4 5.67 -18.41 8.95
CA GLN A 4 6.88 -17.61 9.14
C GLN A 4 6.70 -16.70 10.35
N VAL A 5 7.59 -16.86 11.34
CA VAL A 5 7.62 -16.05 12.55
C VAL A 5 8.11 -14.66 12.17
N LEU A 6 7.32 -13.65 12.51
CA LEU A 6 7.70 -12.26 12.28
C LEU A 6 8.69 -11.82 13.37
N ASP A 7 9.92 -11.52 12.98
CA ASP A 7 10.90 -10.90 13.86
C ASP A 7 10.54 -9.42 14.09
N LEU A 8 9.91 -9.16 15.24
CA LEU A 8 9.50 -7.82 15.67
C LEU A 8 10.69 -6.89 15.93
N TYR A 9 11.82 -7.43 16.38
CA TYR A 9 13.01 -6.63 16.68
C TYR A 9 13.66 -6.12 15.39
N SER A 10 13.90 -7.02 14.45
CA SER A 10 14.44 -6.69 13.12
C SER A 10 13.50 -5.75 12.37
N LEU A 11 12.18 -5.96 12.47
CA LEU A 11 11.18 -5.08 11.89
C LEU A 11 11.24 -3.67 12.49
N TYR A 12 11.25 -3.54 13.83
CA TYR A 12 11.37 -2.27 14.52
C TYR A 12 12.67 -1.53 14.14
N ARG A 13 13.79 -2.24 14.15
CA ARG A 13 15.10 -1.74 13.72
C ARG A 13 15.04 -1.14 12.32
N LEU A 14 14.53 -1.90 11.34
CA LEU A 14 14.48 -1.47 9.94
C LEU A 14 13.54 -0.28 9.73
N VAL A 15 12.35 -0.29 10.35
CA VAL A 15 11.37 0.79 10.22
C VAL A 15 11.89 2.07 10.87
N THR A 16 12.44 1.97 12.08
CA THR A 16 12.94 3.13 12.81
C THR A 16 14.20 3.74 12.21
N GLU A 17 15.07 2.93 11.59
CA GLU A 17 16.22 3.42 10.82
C GLU A 17 15.79 4.19 9.55
N LYS A 18 14.59 3.91 9.03
CA LYS A 18 14.01 4.61 7.87
C LYS A 18 13.16 5.83 8.25
N GLY A 19 13.10 6.19 9.53
CA GLY A 19 12.34 7.35 10.02
C GLY A 19 10.96 7.03 10.60
N GLY A 20 10.63 5.76 10.81
CA GLY A 20 9.38 5.34 11.47
C GLY A 20 8.33 4.79 10.51
N LEU A 21 7.19 4.37 11.08
CA LEU A 21 6.14 3.67 10.33
C LEU A 21 5.52 4.57 9.23
N VAL A 22 5.33 5.86 9.53
CA VAL A 22 4.74 6.84 8.60
C VAL A 22 5.61 6.98 7.35
N GLU A 23 6.92 7.11 7.56
CA GLU A 23 7.88 7.30 6.48
C GLU A 23 7.96 6.07 5.58
N VAL A 24 7.89 4.86 6.15
CA VAL A 24 7.82 3.61 5.40
C VAL A 24 6.56 3.53 4.53
N ILE A 25 5.41 3.99 5.05
CA ILE A 25 4.14 4.03 4.31
C ILE A 25 4.19 5.08 3.20
N ASN A 26 4.69 6.28 3.50
CA ASN A 26 4.75 7.41 2.58
C ASN A 26 5.70 7.13 1.42
N LYS A 27 6.91 6.63 1.71
CA LYS A 27 7.93 6.26 0.71
C LYS A 27 7.68 4.91 0.04
N LYS A 28 6.68 4.14 0.49
CA LYS A 28 6.34 2.80 -0.02
C LYS A 28 7.52 1.82 -0.04
N ILE A 29 8.45 1.95 0.90
CA ILE A 29 9.68 1.14 0.99
C ILE A 29 9.47 -0.24 1.66
N TRP A 30 8.22 -0.73 1.70
CA TRP A 30 7.89 -2.05 2.25
C TRP A 30 8.66 -3.20 1.62
N ARG A 31 9.02 -3.10 0.32
CA ARG A 31 9.84 -4.10 -0.38
C ARG A 31 11.22 -4.26 0.26
N GLU A 32 11.85 -3.15 0.65
CA GLU A 32 13.15 -3.16 1.33
C GLU A 32 13.03 -3.75 2.74
N ILE A 33 11.93 -3.45 3.45
CA ILE A 33 11.64 -4.05 4.76
C ILE A 33 11.48 -5.58 4.65
N THR A 34 10.72 -6.06 3.67
CA THR A 34 10.56 -7.51 3.44
C THR A 34 11.87 -8.19 3.08
N LYS A 35 12.74 -7.51 2.31
CA LYS A 35 14.07 -8.01 1.94
C LYS A 35 14.99 -8.10 3.15
N GLY A 36 15.00 -7.08 4.01
CA GLY A 36 15.76 -7.09 5.25
C GLY A 36 15.28 -8.15 6.26
N LEU A 37 13.99 -8.47 6.24
CA LEU A 37 13.39 -9.54 7.06
C LEU A 37 13.53 -10.95 6.45
N ASN A 38 14.21 -11.09 5.31
CA ASN A 38 14.30 -12.35 4.55
C ASN A 38 12.93 -12.97 4.21
N LEU A 39 11.89 -12.13 4.12
CA LEU A 39 10.55 -12.56 3.71
C LEU A 39 10.47 -12.59 2.19
N PRO A 40 9.72 -13.56 1.60
CA PRO A 40 9.53 -13.60 0.16
C PRO A 40 8.82 -12.34 -0.33
N THR A 41 9.45 -11.62 -1.27
CA THR A 41 8.89 -10.40 -1.89
C THR A 41 7.66 -10.69 -2.76
N SER A 42 7.41 -11.95 -3.09
CA SER A 42 6.22 -12.44 -3.80
C SER A 42 4.93 -12.33 -2.98
N ILE A 43 5.02 -12.07 -1.68
CA ILE A 43 3.85 -11.94 -0.80
C ILE A 43 3.27 -10.54 -0.94
N THR A 44 2.28 -10.38 -1.84
CA THR A 44 1.58 -9.11 -2.08
C THR A 44 0.95 -8.53 -0.81
N SER A 45 0.52 -9.37 0.13
CA SER A 45 -0.09 -8.99 1.40
C SER A 45 0.92 -8.71 2.54
N ALA A 46 2.22 -8.82 2.28
CA ALA A 46 3.24 -8.63 3.31
C ALA A 46 3.22 -7.21 3.87
N ALA A 47 3.12 -6.19 3.01
CA ALA A 47 3.05 -4.80 3.45
C ALA A 47 1.87 -4.52 4.39
N PHE A 48 0.68 -5.02 4.03
CA PHE A 48 -0.52 -4.86 4.86
C PHE A 48 -0.39 -5.61 6.20
N THR A 49 0.12 -6.84 6.16
CA THR A 49 0.33 -7.65 7.35
C THR A 49 1.35 -7.00 8.29
N LEU A 50 2.52 -6.62 7.77
CA LEU A 50 3.58 -5.96 8.54
C LEU A 50 3.08 -4.67 9.17
N ARG A 51 2.38 -3.81 8.42
CA ARG A 51 1.80 -2.58 8.95
C ARG A 51 0.83 -2.83 10.09
N THR A 52 -0.09 -3.79 9.92
CA THR A 52 -1.10 -4.10 10.94
C THR A 52 -0.46 -4.65 12.21
N GLN A 53 0.52 -5.54 12.06
CA GLN A 53 1.29 -6.08 13.18
C GLN A 53 2.11 -4.99 13.88
N TYR A 54 2.75 -4.10 13.11
CA TYR A 54 3.52 -2.98 13.65
C TYR A 54 2.64 -2.01 14.43
N MET A 55 1.48 -1.61 13.88
CA MET A 55 0.52 -0.77 14.59
C MET A 55 0.06 -1.39 15.91
N LYS A 56 -0.12 -2.72 15.94
CA LYS A 56 -0.61 -3.41 17.12
C LYS A 56 0.44 -3.54 18.23
N TYR A 57 1.68 -3.89 17.88
CA TYR A 57 2.70 -4.28 18.88
C TYR A 57 3.86 -3.31 19.05
N LEU A 58 4.22 -2.55 18.01
CA LEU A 58 5.45 -1.72 18.00
C LEU A 58 5.16 -0.22 18.03
N TYR A 59 4.02 0.21 17.48
CA TYR A 59 3.68 1.63 17.39
C TYR A 59 3.56 2.35 18.75
N PRO A 60 2.96 1.77 19.80
CA PRO A 60 2.96 2.39 21.12
C PRO A 60 4.38 2.63 21.65
N TYR A 61 5.28 1.67 21.41
CA TYR A 61 6.68 1.75 21.83
C TYR A 61 7.49 2.76 21.01
N GLU A 62 7.25 2.85 19.70
CA GLU A 62 7.90 3.86 18.84
C GLU A 62 7.50 5.29 19.26
N CYS A 63 6.21 5.49 19.55
CA CYS A 63 5.68 6.79 19.97
C CYS A 63 6.31 7.24 21.30
N ASP A 64 6.42 6.33 22.27
CA ASP A 64 7.03 6.60 23.58
C ASP A 64 8.56 6.80 23.51
N LYS A 65 9.27 5.93 22.78
CA LYS A 65 10.75 5.96 22.76
C LYS A 65 11.36 6.99 21.84
N ARG A 66 10.75 7.23 20.68
CA ARG A 66 11.34 8.09 19.65
C ARG A 66 10.44 9.23 19.20
N SER A 67 9.14 9.19 19.53
CA SER A 67 8.14 10.20 19.13
C SER A 67 8.26 10.62 17.65
N LEU A 68 8.56 9.66 16.77
CA LEU A 68 8.82 9.90 15.34
C LEU A 68 7.55 10.22 14.56
N SER A 69 6.37 9.92 15.11
CA SER A 69 5.11 10.00 14.38
C SER A 69 3.91 10.10 15.32
N SER A 70 2.90 10.86 14.89
CA SER A 70 1.61 10.96 15.58
C SER A 70 0.55 10.04 14.97
N PRO A 71 -0.46 9.58 15.74
CA PRO A 71 -1.54 8.74 15.23
C PRO A 71 -2.29 9.37 14.04
N GLY A 72 -2.41 10.71 14.04
CA GLY A 72 -3.02 11.47 12.95
C GLY A 72 -2.21 11.42 11.64
N GLU A 73 -0.89 11.57 11.72
CA GLU A 73 0.01 11.51 10.56
C GLU A 73 0.04 10.11 9.96
N LEU A 74 0.07 9.09 10.82
CA LEU A 74 -0.06 7.71 10.41
C LEU A 74 -1.37 7.47 9.66
N GLN A 75 -2.49 7.94 10.19
CA GLN A 75 -3.79 7.79 9.53
C GLN A 75 -3.86 8.51 8.17
N ALA A 76 -3.24 9.68 8.05
CA ALA A 76 -3.15 10.42 6.78
C ALA A 76 -2.32 9.66 5.73
N ALA A 77 -1.16 9.13 6.10
CA ALA A 77 -0.32 8.32 5.21
C ALA A 77 -1.05 7.06 4.74
N ILE A 78 -1.85 6.46 5.62
CA ILE A 78 -2.70 5.30 5.33
C ILE A 78 -3.79 5.64 4.32
N ASP A 79 -4.51 6.75 4.51
CA ASP A 79 -5.58 7.19 3.61
C ASP A 79 -5.03 7.49 2.20
N SER A 80 -3.89 8.17 2.16
CA SER A 80 -3.17 8.47 0.92
C SER A 80 -2.86 7.18 0.14
N ASN A 81 -2.37 6.14 0.82
CA ASN A 81 -2.09 4.84 0.20
C ASN A 81 -3.37 4.13 -0.27
N ARG A 82 -4.49 4.26 0.46
CA ARG A 82 -5.80 3.69 0.07
C ARG A 82 -6.39 4.35 -1.18
N ARG A 83 -6.23 5.65 -1.36
CA ARG A 83 -6.75 6.38 -2.53
C ARG A 83 -6.05 5.99 -3.83
N GLU A 84 -4.74 5.75 -3.76
CA GLU A 84 -3.95 5.42 -4.95
C GLU A 84 -4.36 4.09 -5.59
N GLY A 85 -4.74 3.09 -4.78
CA GLY A 85 -5.26 1.81 -5.29
C GLY A 85 -6.55 1.93 -6.11
N ARG A 86 -7.32 3.01 -5.92
CA ARG A 86 -8.58 3.25 -6.66
C ARG A 86 -8.35 3.92 -8.02
N ARG A 87 -7.20 4.58 -8.25
CA ARG A 87 -6.92 5.29 -9.51
C ARG A 87 -6.58 4.34 -10.67
N GLN A 88 -6.16 3.10 -10.40
CA GLN A 88 -5.87 2.14 -11.47
C GLN A 88 -7.11 1.49 -12.11
N MET A 89 -8.30 1.62 -11.52
CA MET A 89 -9.50 0.93 -12.04
C MET A 89 -10.27 1.73 -13.12
N PHE A 90 -9.96 2.99 -13.37
CA PHE A 90 -10.72 3.84 -14.32
C PHE A 90 -9.87 4.49 -15.42
N GLY A 91 -8.63 4.05 -15.62
CA GLY A 91 -7.73 4.63 -16.62
C GLY A 91 -7.63 3.89 -17.97
N ALA A 92 -8.19 2.68 -18.08
CA ALA A 92 -7.97 1.81 -19.24
C ALA A 92 -9.25 1.53 -20.05
N ALA A 93 -10.12 2.52 -20.21
CA ALA A 93 -11.35 2.38 -21.01
C ALA A 93 -11.63 3.59 -21.94
N LEU A 94 -10.60 4.23 -22.49
CA LEU A 94 -10.76 5.17 -23.62
C LEU A 94 -10.30 4.61 -24.97
N PHE A 95 -10.16 3.29 -25.06
CA PHE A 95 -10.00 2.60 -26.35
C PHE A 95 -11.11 1.57 -26.49
N SER A 96 -12.30 2.02 -26.91
CA SER A 96 -13.19 1.14 -27.68
C SER A 96 -14.26 1.96 -28.40
N TYR A 97 -14.14 1.95 -29.73
CA TYR A 97 -15.20 1.78 -30.70
C TYR A 97 -16.31 2.86 -30.80
N SER A 98 -16.19 3.72 -31.81
CA SER A 98 -17.35 4.26 -32.53
C SER A 98 -17.65 3.30 -33.70
N PRO A 99 -18.83 2.66 -33.78
CA PRO A 99 -19.26 2.05 -35.03
C PRO A 99 -20.63 2.58 -35.43
N THR A 100 -20.70 3.72 -36.08
CA THR A 100 -21.88 3.98 -36.93
C THR A 100 -21.43 4.74 -38.17
N GLY A 101 -20.81 3.99 -39.06
CA GLY A 101 -20.77 4.32 -40.47
C GLY A 101 -21.38 3.15 -41.25
N THR A 102 -22.68 3.25 -41.57
CA THR A 102 -23.24 2.78 -42.85
C THR A 102 -24.58 3.49 -43.13
N PRO A 103 -24.82 3.93 -44.38
CA PRO A 103 -26.07 4.52 -44.82
C PRO A 103 -27.05 3.41 -45.24
N ALA A 104 -28.33 3.52 -44.85
CA ALA A 104 -29.37 2.63 -45.34
C ALA A 104 -30.63 3.44 -45.69
N THR A 105 -30.86 3.52 -46.99
CA THR A 105 -32.11 3.86 -47.66
C THR A 105 -33.30 3.07 -47.09
N LEU A 106 -34.43 3.72 -46.80
CA LEU A 106 -35.76 3.19 -47.14
C LEU A 106 -36.85 4.28 -47.03
N ALA A 107 -37.92 4.06 -47.80
CA ALA A 107 -38.88 5.01 -48.34
C ALA A 107 -40.02 5.48 -47.39
N SER A 108 -40.56 6.65 -47.77
CA SER A 108 -41.95 7.15 -47.87
C SER A 108 -43.10 6.55 -47.05
N PRO A 109 -44.16 7.36 -46.80
CA PRO A 109 -45.25 7.51 -47.77
C PRO A 109 -45.32 8.87 -48.48
#